data_AF-A0A1V4MFQ8-F1
#
_entry.id   AF-A0A1V4MFQ8-F1
#
_cell.length_a   1.000
_cell.length_b   1.000
_cell.length_c   1.000
_cell.angle_alpha   90.00
_cell.angle_beta   90.00
_cell.angle_gamma   90.00
#
_symmetry.space_group_name_H-M   'P 1'
#
loop_
_entity.id
_entity.type
_entity.pdbx_description
1 polymer ?
#
loop_
_entity_poly.entity_id
_entity_poly.type
_entity_poly.pdbx_seq_one_letter_code
_entity_poly.pdbx_strand_id
1 'polypeptide(L)'
;MLKPVDIHLCQPGPEKSCGACCGLYNYRDSTRESLEARLKARTALFHDTVRGRGDLETFSDLVTSMESMEKRYEVIYCCEYLGFIDEEHRRVGCLLHPLQNNGEDLRDVSFYGRDLCDGHFCPSYYYLSRWEQQAVVNVIDDWYLYGLVITDIDLVKEYFRFIADGLGEAPDPGRLKTGRLKDVAQRFFNFKTTWPFRSPETNRLGKYYFDGSQYMISHINYDALSCERSRFDKIFLSLTSRFDSQRDLRQAEDLVEDSISAFIDYYRDHPQ
;
A
#
# COMPACT_ATOMS: atom_id res chain seq x y z
N MET A 1 -14.38 9.59 13.37
CA MET A 1 -14.58 8.49 14.35
C MET A 1 -15.07 7.27 13.60
N LEU A 2 -14.31 6.18 13.61
CA LEU A 2 -14.74 4.89 13.08
C LEU A 2 -15.90 4.35 13.95
N LYS A 3 -16.93 3.80 13.33
CA LYS A 3 -18.00 3.09 14.06
C LYS A 3 -17.49 1.70 14.50
N PRO A 4 -18.09 1.06 15.52
CA PRO A 4 -17.64 -0.25 16.04
C PRO A 4 -17.63 -1.41 15.03
N VAL A 5 -18.24 -1.23 13.85
CA VAL A 5 -18.30 -2.19 12.74
C VAL A 5 -17.36 -1.83 11.58
N ASP A 6 -16.53 -0.80 11.74
CA ASP A 6 -15.70 -0.27 10.67
C ASP A 6 -14.31 -0.91 10.71
N ILE A 7 -13.82 -1.30 9.54
CA ILE A 7 -12.50 -1.90 9.39
C ILE A 7 -11.44 -0.82 9.61
N HIS A 8 -10.47 -1.09 10.48
CA HIS A 8 -9.33 -0.21 10.64
C HIS A 8 -8.27 -0.53 9.57
N LEU A 9 -8.26 0.18 8.45
CA LEU A 9 -7.37 -0.11 7.31
C LEU A 9 -5.88 -0.16 7.67
N CYS A 10 -5.42 0.55 8.70
CA CYS A 10 -4.00 0.47 9.09
C CYS A 10 -3.66 -0.82 9.83
N GLN A 11 -4.63 -1.43 10.52
CA GLN A 11 -4.49 -2.63 11.38
C GLN A 11 -5.75 -3.50 11.22
N PRO A 12 -6.03 -4.05 10.02
CA PRO A 12 -7.33 -4.64 9.71
C PRO A 12 -7.54 -6.04 10.31
N GLY A 13 -6.48 -6.66 10.84
CA GLY A 13 -6.50 -8.02 11.38
C GLY A 13 -5.11 -8.46 11.85
N PRO A 14 -4.96 -9.71 12.31
CA PRO A 14 -3.67 -10.26 12.72
C PRO A 14 -2.73 -10.57 11.54
N GLU A 15 -3.24 -10.68 10.32
CA GLU A 15 -2.47 -11.19 9.18
C GLU A 15 -1.55 -10.15 8.53
N LYS A 16 -1.87 -8.86 8.69
CA LYS A 16 -1.28 -7.75 7.93
C LYS A 16 -1.60 -6.40 8.55
N SER A 17 -0.85 -5.39 8.13
CA SER A 17 -1.10 -3.99 8.46
C SER A 17 -0.47 -3.07 7.42
N CYS A 18 -0.66 -1.76 7.56
CA CYS A 18 -0.10 -0.75 6.67
C CYS A 18 0.71 0.29 7.46
N GLY A 19 1.93 0.59 6.98
CA GLY A 19 2.81 1.64 7.53
C GLY A 19 2.99 2.85 6.61
N ALA A 20 2.13 3.03 5.61
CA ALA A 20 2.33 4.05 4.56
C ALA A 20 2.38 5.48 5.09
N CYS A 21 1.45 5.86 5.99
CA CYS A 21 1.42 7.21 6.58
C CYS A 21 2.63 7.50 7.49
N CYS A 22 3.29 6.45 7.98
CA CYS A 22 4.56 6.55 8.71
C CYS A 22 5.78 6.65 7.78
N GLY A 23 5.56 6.74 6.46
CA GLY A 23 6.62 6.90 5.46
C GLY A 23 7.31 5.61 5.05
N LEU A 24 6.76 4.43 5.38
CA LEU A 24 7.38 3.13 5.06
C LEU A 24 7.78 2.97 3.59
N TYR A 25 6.97 3.54 2.71
CA TYR A 25 7.14 3.45 1.27
C TYR A 25 7.87 4.66 0.67
N ASN A 26 8.36 5.59 1.51
CA ASN A 26 9.01 6.82 1.07
C ASN A 26 10.56 6.72 1.08
N TYR A 27 11.15 5.66 1.61
CA TYR A 27 12.60 5.43 1.46
C TYR A 27 12.98 5.29 -0.01
N ARG A 28 14.12 5.85 -0.42
CA ARG A 28 14.62 5.76 -1.80
C ARG A 28 14.71 4.31 -2.29
N ASP A 29 15.28 3.45 -1.45
CA ASP A 29 15.14 2.00 -1.55
C ASP A 29 13.97 1.54 -0.67
N SER A 30 12.91 1.06 -1.32
CA SER A 30 11.73 0.51 -0.65
C SER A 30 11.39 -0.88 -1.17
N THR A 31 12.39 -1.60 -1.65
CA THR A 31 12.22 -3.02 -1.95
C THR A 31 11.71 -3.75 -0.71
N ARG A 32 10.98 -4.85 -0.91
CA ARG A 32 10.42 -5.63 0.20
C ARG A 32 11.52 -6.01 1.19
N GLU A 33 12.64 -6.49 0.67
CA GLU A 33 13.79 -7.00 1.41
C GLU A 33 14.43 -5.88 2.24
N SER A 34 14.63 -4.70 1.65
CA SER A 34 15.22 -3.54 2.33
C SER A 34 14.33 -3.02 3.46
N LEU A 35 13.02 -2.91 3.20
CA LEU A 35 12.06 -2.50 4.22
C LEU A 35 11.93 -3.54 5.33
N GLU A 36 11.89 -4.83 5.00
CA GLU A 36 11.82 -5.91 5.99
C GLU A 36 13.07 -5.92 6.89
N ALA A 37 14.27 -5.78 6.32
CA ALA A 37 15.50 -5.70 7.07
C ALA A 37 15.50 -4.49 8.03
N ARG A 38 15.05 -3.33 7.54
CA ARG A 38 14.92 -2.10 8.32
C ARG A 38 13.95 -2.25 9.49
N LEU A 39 12.75 -2.76 9.22
CA LEU A 39 11.73 -2.98 10.24
C LEU A 39 12.22 -3.97 11.31
N LYS A 40 12.88 -5.08 10.93
CA LYS A 40 13.48 -6.03 11.88
C LYS A 40 14.55 -5.38 12.75
N ALA A 41 15.49 -4.66 12.14
CA ALA A 41 16.59 -4.01 12.85
C ALA A 41 16.08 -3.00 13.88
N ARG A 42 15.11 -2.16 13.50
CA ARG A 42 14.48 -1.19 14.42
C ARG A 42 13.73 -1.86 15.55
N THR A 43 12.97 -2.91 15.26
CA THR A 43 12.19 -3.65 16.26
C THR A 43 13.11 -4.29 17.30
N ALA A 44 14.15 -4.98 16.84
CA ALA A 44 15.15 -5.58 17.71
C ALA A 44 15.86 -4.51 18.57
N LEU A 45 16.35 -3.43 17.94
CA LEU A 45 17.02 -2.34 18.65
C LEU A 45 16.11 -1.70 19.71
N PHE A 46 14.82 -1.53 19.41
CA PHE A 46 13.87 -0.93 20.33
C PHE A 46 13.70 -1.81 21.57
N HIS A 47 13.48 -3.11 21.38
CA HIS A 47 13.36 -4.05 22.49
C HIS A 47 14.67 -4.19 23.29
N ASP A 48 15.83 -4.06 22.64
CA ASP A 48 17.13 -4.16 23.31
C ASP A 48 17.47 -2.92 24.13
N THR A 49 17.09 -1.73 23.67
CA THR A 49 17.61 -0.46 24.21
C THR A 49 16.59 0.39 24.96
N VAL A 50 15.30 0.29 24.63
CA VAL A 50 14.28 1.14 25.25
C VAL A 50 13.72 0.47 26.50
N ARG A 51 13.85 1.15 27.64
CA ARG A 51 13.27 0.76 28.94
C ARG A 51 12.27 1.79 29.46
N GLY A 52 12.33 3.02 28.96
CA GLY A 52 11.33 4.05 29.18
C GLY A 52 11.53 5.27 28.28
N ARG A 53 10.76 6.34 28.54
CA ARG A 53 10.77 7.58 27.75
C ARG A 53 12.15 8.20 27.54
N GLY A 54 13.02 8.11 28.56
CA GLY A 54 14.37 8.69 28.51
C GLY A 54 15.27 8.08 27.43
N ASP A 55 14.95 6.87 26.95
CA ASP A 55 15.77 6.16 25.97
C ASP A 55 15.37 6.47 24.52
N LEU A 56 14.22 7.13 24.31
CA LEU A 56 13.62 7.27 22.98
C LEU A 56 14.38 8.20 22.04
N GLU A 57 15.00 9.25 22.59
CA GLU A 57 15.88 10.15 21.83
C GLU A 57 17.14 9.40 21.37
N THR A 58 17.78 8.67 22.29
CA THR A 58 18.94 7.83 21.99
C THR A 58 18.60 6.77 20.95
N PHE A 59 17.43 6.12 21.05
CA PHE A 59 16.97 5.16 20.04
C PHE A 59 16.84 5.82 18.65
N SER A 60 16.21 7.00 18.58
CA SER A 60 16.06 7.74 17.32
C SER A 60 17.41 8.09 16.70
N ASP A 61 18.35 8.59 17.48
CA ASP A 61 19.71 8.93 17.03
C ASP A 61 20.45 7.68 16.50
N LEU A 62 20.33 6.55 17.20
CA LEU A 62 20.91 5.29 16.74
C LEU A 62 20.30 4.85 15.41
N VAL A 63 18.97 4.83 15.29
CA VAL A 63 18.28 4.43 14.05
C VAL A 63 18.73 5.33 12.90
N THR A 64 18.66 6.64 13.05
CA THR A 64 19.03 7.61 12.01
C THR A 64 20.53 7.56 11.64
N SER A 65 21.40 7.10 12.53
CA SER A 65 22.82 6.88 12.24
C SER A 65 23.13 5.57 11.52
N MET A 66 22.29 4.54 11.70
CA MET A 66 22.52 3.18 11.19
C MET A 66 21.98 2.97 9.77
N GLU A 67 21.05 3.81 9.32
CA GLU A 67 20.32 3.59 8.09
C GLU A 67 20.32 4.83 7.17
N SER A 68 20.25 4.61 5.85
CA SER A 68 20.00 5.71 4.93
C SER A 68 18.59 6.26 5.17
N MET A 69 18.53 7.57 5.43
CA MET A 69 17.31 8.36 5.53
C MET A 69 16.96 9.05 4.22
N GLU A 70 17.58 8.66 3.10
CA GLU A 70 17.25 9.21 1.79
C GLU A 70 15.80 8.89 1.43
N LYS A 71 15.07 9.96 1.10
CA LYS A 71 13.65 9.91 0.82
C LYS A 71 13.41 10.06 -0.68
N ARG A 72 12.27 9.59 -1.12
CA ARG A 72 11.74 9.88 -2.46
C ARG A 72 11.09 11.24 -2.49
N TYR A 73 10.38 11.57 -1.42
CA TYR A 73 9.64 12.81 -1.28
C TYR A 73 10.02 13.47 0.05
N GLU A 74 10.65 14.64 -0.05
CA GLU A 74 11.15 15.39 1.12
C GLU A 74 10.03 15.77 2.11
N VAL A 75 8.82 16.00 1.59
CA VAL A 75 7.65 16.41 2.39
C VAL A 75 7.05 15.27 3.22
N ILE A 76 7.41 14.01 2.95
CA ILE A 76 6.89 12.86 3.69
C ILE A 76 7.95 12.41 4.69
N TYR A 77 7.62 12.47 5.98
CA TYR A 77 8.53 11.97 7.01
C TYR A 77 8.62 10.44 7.01
N CYS A 78 9.83 9.92 7.18
CA CYS A 78 10.13 8.49 7.31
C CYS A 78 10.34 8.18 8.79
N CYS A 79 9.30 7.69 9.48
CA CYS A 79 9.32 7.53 10.92
C CYS A 79 10.27 6.40 11.35
N GLU A 80 11.24 6.75 12.18
CA GLU A 80 12.24 5.89 12.83
C GLU A 80 11.61 4.87 13.80
N TYR A 81 10.46 5.21 14.37
CA TYR A 81 9.72 4.36 15.31
C TYR A 81 8.76 3.36 14.66
N LEU A 82 8.81 3.22 13.33
CA LEU A 82 8.04 2.20 12.63
C LEU A 82 8.82 0.88 12.60
N GLY A 83 8.21 -0.19 13.12
CA GLY A 83 8.77 -1.55 13.19
C GLY A 83 7.71 -2.63 13.00
N PHE A 84 8.07 -3.88 13.24
CA PHE A 84 7.13 -4.99 13.39
C PHE A 84 6.51 -4.96 14.80
N ILE A 85 5.23 -5.30 14.90
CA ILE A 85 4.45 -5.25 16.15
C ILE A 85 3.87 -6.62 16.54
N ASP A 86 4.43 -7.67 15.95
CA ASP A 86 4.13 -9.07 16.18
C ASP A 86 5.39 -9.92 15.95
N GLU A 87 5.45 -11.07 16.61
CA GLU A 87 6.59 -11.98 16.57
C GLU A 87 6.78 -12.63 15.19
N GLU A 88 5.68 -12.88 14.48
CA GLU A 88 5.70 -13.47 13.14
C GLU A 88 6.07 -12.47 12.03
N HIS A 89 6.32 -11.20 12.36
CA HIS A 89 6.64 -10.12 11.43
C HIS A 89 5.61 -9.96 10.30
N ARG A 90 4.33 -10.16 10.61
CA ARG A 90 3.22 -10.02 9.68
C ARG A 90 2.63 -8.63 9.66
N ARG A 91 2.81 -7.86 10.75
CA ARG A 91 2.25 -6.53 10.95
C ARG A 91 3.34 -5.54 11.29
N VAL A 92 3.37 -4.47 10.51
CA VAL A 92 4.10 -3.25 10.80
C VAL A 92 3.24 -2.30 11.65
N GLY A 93 3.88 -1.48 12.48
CA GLY A 93 3.19 -0.53 13.33
C GLY A 93 4.15 0.36 14.11
N CYS A 94 3.58 1.32 14.84
CA CYS A 94 4.35 2.24 15.65
C CYS A 94 4.79 1.55 16.95
N LEU A 95 6.11 1.48 17.16
CA LEU A 95 6.71 0.91 18.38
C LEU A 95 6.41 1.77 19.62
N LEU A 96 6.03 3.04 19.44
CA LEU A 96 5.61 3.97 20.51
C LEU A 96 4.12 3.88 20.85
N HIS A 97 3.34 3.10 20.10
CA HIS A 97 1.89 3.05 20.29
C HIS A 97 1.54 2.48 21.67
N PRO A 98 0.51 2.98 22.37
CA PRO A 98 0.13 2.48 23.70
C PRO A 98 -0.20 0.98 23.72
N LEU A 99 -0.72 0.43 22.62
CA LEU A 99 -0.94 -1.02 22.46
C LEU A 99 0.35 -1.85 22.44
N GLN A 100 1.52 -1.22 22.31
CA GLN A 100 2.83 -1.87 22.37
C GLN A 100 3.56 -1.59 23.69
N ASN A 101 3.02 -0.70 24.53
CA ASN A 101 3.72 -0.16 25.71
C ASN A 101 2.83 -0.15 26.96
N ASN A 102 2.08 -1.22 27.22
CA ASN A 102 1.22 -1.37 28.41
C ASN A 102 0.24 -0.20 28.64
N GLY A 103 -0.26 0.41 27.56
CA GLY A 103 -1.16 1.56 27.60
C GLY A 103 -0.47 2.92 27.71
N GLU A 104 0.85 2.97 27.86
CA GLU A 104 1.60 4.23 27.83
C GLU A 104 1.79 4.72 26.40
N ASP A 105 1.25 5.90 26.09
CA ASP A 105 1.39 6.50 24.77
C ASP A 105 2.69 7.31 24.67
N LEU A 106 3.67 6.74 23.96
CA LEU A 106 5.00 7.33 23.80
C LEU A 106 5.13 8.18 22.53
N ARG A 107 4.04 8.40 21.76
CA ARG A 107 4.10 9.03 20.42
C ARG A 107 4.44 10.52 20.42
N ASP A 108 4.49 11.17 21.58
CA ASP A 108 4.81 12.59 21.76
C ASP A 108 6.22 12.96 21.29
N VAL A 109 7.17 12.01 21.27
CA VAL A 109 8.54 12.25 20.78
C VAL A 109 8.67 12.09 19.26
N SER A 110 7.68 11.49 18.59
CA SER A 110 7.74 11.30 17.14
C SER A 110 7.56 12.62 16.39
N PHE A 111 8.09 12.72 15.17
CA PHE A 111 7.98 13.92 14.33
C PHE A 111 6.55 14.48 14.20
N TYR A 112 5.55 13.63 14.01
CA TYR A 112 4.15 14.06 13.91
C TYR A 112 3.51 14.30 15.29
N GLY A 113 4.07 13.74 16.36
CA GLY A 113 3.50 13.80 17.70
C GLY A 113 2.22 12.99 17.87
N ARG A 114 1.71 12.93 19.11
CA ARG A 114 0.53 12.13 19.47
C ARG A 114 -0.73 12.57 18.71
N ASP A 115 -1.02 13.86 18.70
CA ASP A 115 -2.31 14.37 18.21
C ASP A 115 -2.52 14.13 16.71
N LEU A 116 -1.47 14.34 15.89
CA LEU A 116 -1.54 14.03 14.46
C LEU A 116 -1.56 12.52 14.22
N CYS A 117 -0.72 11.75 14.93
CA CYS A 117 -0.67 10.29 14.79
C CYS A 117 -2.01 9.62 15.12
N ASP A 118 -2.70 10.08 16.16
CA ASP A 118 -3.95 9.46 16.65
C ASP A 118 -5.16 9.80 15.78
N GLY A 119 -5.21 11.02 15.24
CA GLY A 119 -6.33 11.50 14.43
C GLY A 119 -6.21 11.20 12.93
N HIS A 120 -5.08 10.70 12.45
CA HIS A 120 -4.81 10.60 11.02
C HIS A 120 -5.46 9.36 10.36
N PHE A 121 -6.31 9.62 9.37
CA PHE A 121 -6.84 8.63 8.45
C PHE A 121 -6.44 8.98 7.02
N CYS A 122 -5.87 8.01 6.30
CA CYS A 122 -5.46 8.23 4.92
C CYS A 122 -6.69 8.41 3.99
N PRO A 123 -6.50 9.00 2.79
CA PRO A 123 -7.57 9.20 1.83
C PRO A 123 -8.42 7.94 1.53
N SER A 124 -7.84 6.74 1.62
CA SER A 124 -8.53 5.47 1.36
C SER A 124 -9.71 5.22 2.29
N TYR A 125 -9.71 5.75 3.52
CA TYR A 125 -10.86 5.67 4.42
C TYR A 125 -12.08 6.43 3.89
N TYR A 126 -11.85 7.47 3.09
CA TYR A 126 -12.89 8.39 2.62
C TYR A 126 -13.31 8.12 1.18
N TYR A 127 -12.37 7.73 0.32
CA TYR A 127 -12.62 7.56 -1.11
C TYR A 127 -12.94 6.11 -1.52
N LEU A 128 -12.42 5.12 -0.81
CA LEU A 128 -12.87 3.74 -0.99
C LEU A 128 -14.19 3.55 -0.25
N SER A 129 -15.16 2.94 -0.93
CA SER A 129 -16.38 2.46 -0.31
C SER A 129 -16.07 1.31 0.67
N ARG A 130 -16.99 1.04 1.59
CA ARG A 130 -16.82 -0.03 2.58
C ARG A 130 -16.58 -1.41 1.94
N TRP A 131 -17.25 -1.70 0.83
CA TRP A 131 -17.12 -3.00 0.18
C TRP A 131 -15.76 -3.15 -0.51
N GLU A 132 -15.23 -2.08 -1.14
CA GLU A 132 -13.88 -2.08 -1.73
C GLU A 132 -12.81 -2.23 -0.65
N GLN A 133 -12.97 -1.51 0.48
CA GLN A 133 -12.10 -1.66 1.66
C GLN A 133 -12.08 -3.11 2.15
N GLN A 134 -13.26 -3.71 2.34
CA GLN A 134 -13.38 -5.10 2.77
C GLN A 134 -12.80 -6.09 1.75
N ALA A 135 -12.99 -5.85 0.45
CA ALA A 135 -12.47 -6.69 -0.61
C ALA A 135 -10.93 -6.69 -0.60
N VAL A 136 -10.27 -5.52 -0.52
CA VAL A 136 -8.80 -5.45 -0.42
C VAL A 136 -8.29 -6.15 0.84
N VAL A 137 -8.97 -5.95 1.98
CA VAL A 137 -8.63 -6.62 3.25
C VAL A 137 -8.79 -8.14 3.17
N ASN A 138 -9.76 -8.65 2.42
CA ASN A 138 -9.97 -10.09 2.26
C ASN A 138 -8.96 -10.74 1.29
N VAL A 139 -8.57 -10.00 0.24
CA VAL A 139 -7.74 -10.52 -0.86
C VAL A 139 -6.27 -10.63 -0.49
N ILE A 140 -5.72 -9.63 0.20
CA ILE A 140 -4.27 -9.53 0.41
C ILE A 140 -3.97 -9.88 1.87
N ASP A 141 -2.99 -10.76 2.14
CA ASP A 141 -2.58 -11.13 3.51
C ASP A 141 -1.12 -10.78 3.84
N ASP A 142 -0.51 -9.94 3.01
CA ASP A 142 0.89 -9.54 3.09
C ASP A 142 0.98 -8.04 3.36
N TRP A 143 1.69 -7.61 4.42
CA TRP A 143 1.77 -6.19 4.80
C TRP A 143 2.34 -5.32 3.68
N TYR A 144 3.34 -5.82 2.96
CA TYR A 144 4.04 -5.06 1.94
C TYR A 144 3.09 -4.76 0.78
N LEU A 145 2.52 -5.80 0.16
CA LEU A 145 1.55 -5.64 -0.91
C LEU A 145 0.29 -4.90 -0.45
N TYR A 146 -0.21 -5.20 0.75
CA TYR A 146 -1.42 -4.58 1.28
C TYR A 146 -1.26 -3.06 1.39
N GLY A 147 -0.17 -2.58 1.98
CA GLY A 147 0.04 -1.14 2.10
C GLY A 147 0.26 -0.44 0.74
N LEU A 148 0.87 -1.11 -0.23
CA LEU A 148 1.01 -0.59 -1.60
C LEU A 148 -0.34 -0.47 -2.34
N VAL A 149 -1.27 -1.37 -2.06
CA VAL A 149 -2.58 -1.43 -2.74
C VAL A 149 -3.61 -0.58 -2.04
N ILE A 150 -3.73 -0.69 -0.71
CA ILE A 150 -4.79 0.02 0.03
C ILE A 150 -4.63 1.54 -0.06
N THR A 151 -3.42 2.04 -0.29
CA THR A 151 -3.15 3.47 -0.50
C THR A 151 -3.31 3.93 -1.94
N ASP A 152 -3.44 3.02 -2.90
CA ASP A 152 -3.62 3.32 -4.32
C ASP A 152 -5.11 3.26 -4.69
N ILE A 153 -5.84 4.33 -4.34
CA ILE A 153 -7.29 4.43 -4.53
C ILE A 153 -7.69 4.19 -5.98
N ASP A 154 -6.96 4.77 -6.94
CA ASP A 154 -7.29 4.67 -8.36
C ASP A 154 -7.16 3.23 -8.86
N LEU A 155 -6.12 2.50 -8.43
CA LEU A 155 -5.96 1.08 -8.79
C LEU A 155 -7.14 0.25 -8.29
N VAL A 156 -7.47 0.40 -7.01
CA VAL A 156 -8.56 -0.37 -6.37
C VAL A 156 -9.90 -0.02 -7.03
N LYS A 157 -10.18 1.27 -7.20
CA LYS A 157 -11.42 1.77 -7.82
C LYS A 157 -11.59 1.24 -9.23
N GLU A 158 -10.57 1.35 -10.07
CA GLU A 158 -10.70 0.99 -11.47
C GLU A 158 -10.81 -0.52 -11.66
N TYR A 159 -10.03 -1.32 -10.93
CA TYR A 159 -10.16 -2.78 -10.98
C TYR A 159 -11.57 -3.24 -10.64
N PHE A 160 -12.10 -2.76 -9.52
CA PHE A 160 -13.43 -3.12 -9.06
C PHE A 160 -14.54 -2.51 -9.90
N ARG A 161 -14.34 -1.33 -10.50
CA ARG A 161 -15.27 -0.76 -11.48
C ARG A 161 -15.41 -1.65 -12.70
N PHE A 162 -14.31 -2.09 -13.32
CA PHE A 162 -14.37 -2.97 -14.49
C PHE A 162 -15.04 -4.31 -14.17
N ILE A 163 -14.76 -4.88 -12.99
CA ILE A 163 -15.45 -6.09 -12.53
C ILE A 163 -16.95 -5.83 -12.37
N ALA A 164 -17.32 -4.74 -11.68
CA ALA A 164 -18.72 -4.44 -11.42
C ALA A 164 -19.51 -4.12 -12.69
N ASP A 165 -18.92 -3.36 -13.62
CA ASP A 165 -19.49 -3.09 -14.95
C ASP A 165 -19.68 -4.40 -15.72
N GLY A 166 -18.70 -5.30 -15.64
CA GLY A 166 -18.75 -6.62 -16.26
C GLY A 166 -19.81 -7.54 -15.66
N LEU A 167 -20.02 -7.51 -14.34
CA LEU A 167 -21.02 -8.33 -13.64
C LEU A 167 -22.43 -7.73 -13.67
N GLY A 168 -22.54 -6.40 -13.79
CA GLY A 168 -23.78 -5.65 -13.59
C GLY A 168 -24.07 -5.31 -12.12
N GLU A 169 -23.17 -5.67 -11.20
CA GLU A 169 -23.28 -5.42 -9.76
C GLU A 169 -21.90 -5.42 -9.08
N ALA A 170 -21.81 -4.83 -7.88
CA ALA A 170 -20.58 -4.94 -7.08
C ALA A 170 -20.41 -6.38 -6.56
N PRO A 171 -19.23 -7.00 -6.71
CA PRO A 171 -19.00 -8.35 -6.20
C PRO A 171 -19.07 -8.38 -4.66
N ASP A 172 -19.67 -9.44 -4.09
CA ASP A 172 -19.72 -9.61 -2.64
C ASP A 172 -18.30 -9.78 -2.07
N PRO A 173 -17.80 -8.86 -1.23
CA PRO A 173 -16.47 -8.96 -0.64
C PRO A 173 -16.27 -10.24 0.18
N GLY A 174 -17.33 -10.84 0.72
CA GLY A 174 -17.29 -12.11 1.44
C GLY A 174 -16.74 -13.27 0.60
N ARG A 175 -16.99 -13.26 -0.71
CA ARG A 175 -16.51 -14.28 -1.66
C ARG A 175 -15.00 -14.17 -1.96
N LEU A 176 -14.36 -13.06 -1.57
CA LEU A 176 -12.92 -12.85 -1.75
C LEU A 176 -12.08 -13.24 -0.53
N LYS A 177 -12.66 -13.88 0.49
CA LYS A 177 -11.91 -14.30 1.69
C LYS A 177 -10.97 -15.48 1.44
N THR A 178 -11.38 -16.42 0.60
CA THR A 178 -10.66 -17.67 0.30
C THR A 178 -10.98 -18.14 -1.13
N GLY A 179 -10.16 -19.06 -1.64
CA GLY A 179 -10.41 -19.73 -2.92
C GLY A 179 -10.10 -18.89 -4.16
N ARG A 180 -10.63 -19.33 -5.30
CA ARG A 180 -10.18 -18.87 -6.62
C ARG A 180 -10.38 -17.38 -6.88
N LEU A 181 -11.47 -16.78 -6.38
CA LEU A 181 -11.73 -15.34 -6.55
C LEU A 181 -10.68 -14.49 -5.82
N LYS A 182 -10.30 -14.93 -4.61
CA LYS A 182 -9.19 -14.33 -3.87
C LYS A 182 -7.91 -14.43 -4.68
N ASP A 183 -7.57 -15.64 -5.16
CA ASP A 183 -6.33 -15.86 -5.92
C ASP A 183 -6.27 -14.98 -7.17
N VAL A 184 -7.37 -14.88 -7.92
CA VAL A 184 -7.45 -14.05 -9.13
C VAL A 184 -7.26 -12.57 -8.82
N ALA A 185 -7.98 -12.05 -7.82
CA ALA A 185 -7.82 -10.66 -7.40
C ALA A 185 -6.41 -10.37 -6.84
N GLN A 186 -5.83 -11.32 -6.12
CA GLN A 186 -4.49 -11.20 -5.59
C GLN A 186 -3.44 -11.17 -6.71
N ARG A 187 -3.61 -11.96 -7.79
CA ARG A 187 -2.74 -11.87 -8.98
C ARG A 187 -2.77 -10.48 -9.61
N PHE A 188 -3.95 -9.87 -9.74
CA PHE A 188 -4.05 -8.49 -10.23
C PHE A 188 -3.26 -7.53 -9.34
N PHE A 189 -3.52 -7.57 -8.03
CA PHE A 189 -2.86 -6.66 -7.10
C PHE A 189 -1.34 -6.86 -7.03
N ASN A 190 -0.85 -8.09 -7.23
CA ASN A 190 0.57 -8.40 -7.33
C ASN A 190 1.29 -7.63 -8.45
N PHE A 191 0.59 -7.09 -9.45
CA PHE A 191 1.23 -6.18 -10.42
C PHE A 191 1.90 -4.98 -9.73
N LYS A 192 1.50 -4.58 -8.52
CA LYS A 192 2.24 -3.56 -7.75
C LYS A 192 3.70 -3.91 -7.48
N THR A 193 4.08 -5.18 -7.54
CA THR A 193 5.46 -5.64 -7.36
C THR A 193 6.04 -6.34 -8.59
N THR A 194 5.20 -6.91 -9.46
CA THR A 194 5.64 -7.75 -10.59
C THR A 194 5.39 -7.15 -11.97
N TRP A 195 4.81 -5.94 -12.07
CA TRP A 195 4.46 -5.33 -13.35
C TRP A 195 5.66 -5.19 -14.30
N PRO A 196 5.63 -5.80 -15.50
CA PRO A 196 6.79 -5.86 -16.39
C PRO A 196 7.06 -4.55 -17.13
N PHE A 197 6.06 -3.68 -17.27
CA PHE A 197 6.18 -2.40 -17.96
C PHE A 197 6.45 -1.24 -17.00
N ARG A 198 6.93 -1.53 -15.79
CA ARG A 198 7.24 -0.52 -14.77
C ARG A 198 8.42 0.34 -15.22
N SER A 199 8.25 1.65 -15.18
CA SER A 199 9.31 2.60 -15.51
C SER A 199 10.49 2.50 -14.51
N PRO A 200 11.74 2.32 -14.99
CA PRO A 200 12.93 2.23 -14.13
C PRO A 200 13.38 3.57 -13.56
N GLU A 201 13.05 4.68 -14.23
CA GLU A 201 13.34 6.06 -13.80
C GLU A 201 12.51 6.46 -12.56
N THR A 202 11.59 5.59 -12.17
CA THR A 202 10.61 5.86 -11.13
C THR A 202 10.45 4.63 -10.26
N ASN A 203 11.27 4.53 -9.22
CA ASN A 203 10.93 3.76 -8.01
C ASN A 203 9.76 4.46 -7.27
N ARG A 204 8.66 4.74 -7.99
CA ARG A 204 7.45 5.40 -7.50
C ARG A 204 6.46 4.33 -7.10
N LEU A 205 5.77 4.57 -5.99
CA LEU A 205 4.68 3.73 -5.54
C LEU A 205 3.37 4.47 -5.79
N GLY A 206 2.76 4.20 -6.94
CA GLY A 206 1.47 4.78 -7.34
C GLY A 206 1.57 5.91 -8.35
N LYS A 207 0.41 6.53 -8.61
CA LYS A 207 0.18 7.50 -9.69
C LYS A 207 0.85 8.87 -9.50
N TYR A 208 1.07 9.28 -8.26
CA TYR A 208 1.55 10.62 -7.90
C TYR A 208 3.05 10.63 -7.62
N TYR A 209 3.72 11.71 -8.02
CA TYR A 209 5.06 12.04 -7.56
C TYR A 209 5.17 13.50 -7.15
N PHE A 210 6.17 13.78 -6.30
CA PHE A 210 6.49 15.12 -5.84
C PHE A 210 7.79 15.60 -6.48
N ASP A 211 7.79 16.86 -6.93
CA ASP A 211 8.97 17.57 -7.45
C ASP A 211 9.48 18.64 -6.49
N GLY A 212 9.41 18.37 -5.19
CA GLY A 212 9.86 19.31 -4.14
C GLY A 212 8.83 20.39 -3.77
N SER A 213 7.73 20.55 -4.51
CA SER A 213 6.62 21.41 -4.06
C SER A 213 5.25 21.10 -4.67
N GLN A 214 5.16 20.31 -5.75
CA GLN A 214 3.89 20.07 -6.46
C GLN A 214 3.58 18.57 -6.61
N TYR A 215 2.28 18.26 -6.60
CA TYR A 215 1.75 16.95 -6.96
C TYR A 215 1.72 16.85 -8.48
N MET A 216 2.56 15.97 -9.03
CA MET A 216 2.62 15.72 -10.47
C MET A 216 2.11 14.32 -10.79
N ILE A 217 1.33 14.21 -11.87
CA ILE A 217 0.85 12.94 -12.40
C ILE A 217 1.80 12.55 -13.54
N SER A 218 2.34 11.34 -13.51
CA SER A 218 3.04 10.80 -14.67
C SER A 218 2.01 10.57 -15.77
N HIS A 219 2.22 11.11 -16.96
CA HIS A 219 1.32 10.88 -18.09
C HIS A 219 1.94 9.88 -19.06
N ILE A 220 1.13 8.96 -19.58
CA ILE A 220 1.53 8.08 -20.69
C ILE A 220 1.28 8.87 -21.98
N ASN A 221 2.31 9.00 -22.81
CA ASN A 221 2.22 9.72 -24.07
C ASN A 221 1.66 8.81 -25.18
N TYR A 222 0.34 8.65 -25.22
CA TYR A 222 -0.35 7.84 -26.24
C TYR A 222 -0.17 8.38 -27.67
N ASP A 223 -0.02 9.69 -27.82
CA ASP A 223 0.24 10.33 -29.13
C ASP A 223 1.58 9.86 -29.70
N ALA A 224 2.63 9.76 -28.87
CA ALA A 224 3.93 9.21 -29.28
C ALA A 224 3.84 7.72 -29.69
N LEU A 225 2.86 6.99 -29.15
CA LEU A 225 2.55 5.62 -29.54
C LEU A 225 1.64 5.55 -30.78
N SER A 226 1.19 6.68 -31.32
CA SER A 226 0.21 6.74 -32.43
C SER A 226 -1.07 5.94 -32.14
N CYS A 227 -1.61 6.07 -30.93
CA CYS A 227 -2.82 5.34 -30.52
C CYS A 227 -3.72 6.19 -29.62
N GLU A 228 -4.98 5.79 -29.49
CA GLU A 228 -5.89 6.41 -28.53
C GLU A 228 -5.51 6.04 -27.09
N ARG A 229 -5.97 6.85 -26.14
CA ARG A 229 -5.80 6.59 -24.72
C ARG A 229 -6.47 5.27 -24.34
N SER A 230 -5.70 4.37 -23.74
CA SER A 230 -6.24 3.08 -23.27
C SER A 230 -7.33 3.28 -22.22
N ARG A 231 -8.35 2.42 -22.26
CA ARG A 231 -9.37 2.36 -21.21
C ARG A 231 -8.79 2.04 -19.83
N PHE A 232 -7.63 1.39 -19.79
CA PHE A 232 -6.91 1.02 -18.56
C PHE A 232 -5.88 2.07 -18.11
N ASP A 233 -5.88 3.27 -18.70
CA ASP A 233 -4.93 4.34 -18.38
C ASP A 233 -4.69 4.53 -16.88
N LYS A 234 -5.75 4.68 -16.08
CA LYS A 234 -5.61 4.89 -14.64
C LYS A 234 -4.92 3.73 -13.92
N ILE A 235 -5.19 2.48 -14.32
CA ILE A 235 -4.49 1.29 -13.82
C ILE A 235 -3.02 1.38 -14.21
N PHE A 236 -2.72 1.71 -15.47
CA PHE A 236 -1.35 1.85 -15.94
C PHE A 236 -0.57 2.96 -15.23
N LEU A 237 -1.22 4.08 -14.91
CA LEU A 237 -0.63 5.15 -14.11
C LEU A 237 -0.32 4.69 -12.68
N SER A 238 -1.23 3.97 -12.02
CA SER A 238 -1.02 3.39 -10.68
C SER A 238 0.10 2.33 -10.65
N LEU A 239 0.28 1.60 -11.76
CA LEU A 239 1.36 0.64 -11.96
C LEU A 239 2.66 1.30 -12.45
N THR A 240 2.69 2.63 -12.58
CA THR A 240 3.83 3.43 -13.05
C THR A 240 4.37 2.91 -14.39
N SER A 241 3.46 2.67 -15.32
CA SER A 241 3.76 2.04 -16.60
C SER A 241 4.50 2.98 -17.54
N ARG A 242 5.42 2.44 -18.32
CA ARG A 242 6.03 3.05 -19.50
C ARG A 242 5.95 2.04 -20.64
N PHE A 243 5.55 2.52 -21.81
CA PHE A 243 5.47 1.71 -23.02
C PHE A 243 6.35 2.35 -24.08
N ASP A 244 7.22 1.57 -24.70
CA ASP A 244 8.09 2.04 -25.77
C ASP A 244 7.49 1.72 -27.15
N SER A 245 6.43 0.91 -27.20
CA SER A 245 5.72 0.54 -28.42
C SER A 245 4.22 0.26 -28.21
N GLN A 246 3.44 0.28 -29.29
CA GLN A 246 2.04 -0.18 -29.26
C GLN A 246 1.92 -1.65 -28.87
N ARG A 247 2.95 -2.47 -29.14
CA ARG A 247 2.96 -3.88 -28.76
C ARG A 247 3.01 -4.02 -27.24
N ASP A 248 3.83 -3.23 -26.56
CA ASP A 248 3.93 -3.24 -25.10
C ASP A 248 2.61 -2.81 -24.48
N LEU A 249 1.99 -1.75 -25.03
CA LEU A 249 0.68 -1.29 -24.59
C LEU A 249 -0.37 -2.41 -24.72
N ARG A 250 -0.46 -3.09 -25.87
CA ARG A 250 -1.42 -4.19 -26.07
C ARG A 250 -1.16 -5.35 -25.11
N GLN A 251 0.09 -5.73 -24.92
CA GLN A 251 0.44 -6.79 -23.95
C GLN A 251 0.06 -6.40 -22.51
N ALA A 252 0.19 -5.13 -22.15
CA ALA A 252 -0.26 -4.63 -20.87
C ALA A 252 -1.79 -4.64 -20.73
N GLU A 253 -2.51 -4.27 -21.79
CA GLU A 253 -3.97 -4.36 -21.84
C GLU A 253 -4.43 -5.81 -21.66
N ASP A 254 -3.82 -6.75 -22.37
CA ASP A 254 -4.12 -8.19 -22.26
C ASP A 254 -3.94 -8.71 -20.83
N LEU A 255 -2.84 -8.35 -20.15
CA LEU A 255 -2.61 -8.76 -18.75
C LEU A 255 -3.69 -8.28 -17.78
N VAL A 256 -4.18 -7.05 -17.97
CA VAL A 256 -5.23 -6.46 -17.14
C VAL A 256 -6.59 -7.08 -17.50
N GLU A 257 -6.89 -7.21 -18.79
CA GLU A 257 -8.11 -7.82 -19.31
C GLU A 257 -8.28 -9.26 -18.83
N ASP A 258 -7.23 -10.08 -18.95
CA ASP A 258 -7.23 -11.49 -18.55
C ASP A 258 -7.53 -11.62 -17.06
N SER A 259 -6.99 -10.72 -16.25
CA SER A 259 -7.24 -10.75 -14.81
C SER A 259 -8.66 -10.32 -14.43
N ILE A 260 -9.26 -9.39 -15.17
CA ILE A 260 -10.64 -8.93 -14.96
C ILE A 260 -11.62 -10.01 -15.45
N SER A 261 -11.41 -10.52 -16.67
CA SER A 261 -12.25 -11.55 -17.28
C SER A 261 -12.23 -12.84 -16.46
N ALA A 262 -11.06 -13.30 -16.03
CA ALA A 262 -10.95 -14.48 -15.17
C ALA A 262 -11.70 -14.33 -13.83
N PHE A 263 -11.82 -13.11 -13.30
CA PHE A 263 -12.61 -12.85 -12.10
C PHE A 263 -14.10 -12.94 -12.42
N ILE A 264 -14.54 -12.24 -13.46
CA ILE A 264 -15.94 -12.17 -13.89
C ILE A 264 -16.48 -13.55 -14.24
N ASP A 265 -15.75 -14.33 -15.05
CA ASP A 265 -16.16 -15.65 -15.51
C ASP A 265 -16.33 -16.60 -14.32
N TYR A 266 -15.32 -16.66 -13.44
CA TYR A 266 -15.39 -17.51 -12.25
C TYR A 266 -16.53 -17.09 -11.31
N TYR A 267 -16.75 -15.78 -11.15
CA TYR A 267 -17.81 -15.27 -10.28
C TYR A 267 -19.21 -15.69 -10.77
N ARG A 268 -19.43 -15.64 -12.09
CA ARG A 268 -20.68 -16.04 -12.76
C ARG A 268 -20.92 -17.55 -12.74
N ASP A 269 -19.88 -18.34 -12.98
CA ASP A 269 -19.97 -19.80 -13.03
C ASP A 269 -20.24 -20.42 -11.65
N HIS A 270 -20.04 -19.67 -10.57
CA HIS A 270 -20.21 -20.13 -9.19
C HIS A 270 -21.13 -19.17 -8.41
N PRO A 271 -22.43 -19.09 -8.72
CA PRO A 271 -23.38 -18.28 -7.95
C PRO A 271 -23.46 -18.78 -6.49
N GLN A 272 -23.89 -17.89 -5.59
CA GLN A 272 -24.10 -18.22 -4.17
C GLN A 272 -25.23 -19.23 -3.96
#